data_AF-A0AAX1RSU0-F1
#
_entry.id   AF-A0AAX1RSU0-F1
#
_cell.length_a   1.000
_cell.length_b   1.000
_cell.length_c   1.000
_cell.angle_alpha   90.00
_cell.angle_beta   90.00
_cell.angle_gamma   90.00
#
_symmetry.space_group_name_H-M   'P 1'
#
loop_
_entity.id
_entity.type
_entity.pdbx_description
1 polymer ?
#
loop_
_entity_poly.entity_id
_entity_poly.type
_entity_poly.pdbx_seq_one_letter_code
_entity_poly.pdbx_strand_id
1 'polypeptide(L)'
;MHYWIASPLPISLYLLCLITFIYLVCHYYQHKFPFSVLDIALNYIPVLTHEFGHVFFNRISGGRVVDLVIVATRRERNATGQQGYAVTQSKSRLSQIFTTIGGYIMPPLMLVIGIMLQHKGQGALFIIIYIFIFIYYTLVTSRKLIPISIIAFLCFISYLGIHSENLSNYSFMYMLVYHFLLGTLLGEIIQSSMTIFKLTFSSPKPNWDGTALSHLTRFPTFLFSSFWIFINGLSLYYAIHQYFII
;
A
#
# COMPACT_ATOMS: atom_id res chain seq x y z
N MET A 1 -3.99 -25.77 -14.60
CA MET A 1 -3.21 -24.95 -13.65
C MET A 1 -2.54 -23.73 -14.30
N HIS A 2 -1.80 -23.86 -15.42
CA HIS A 2 -1.12 -22.72 -16.06
C HIS A 2 -2.03 -21.62 -16.62
N TYR A 3 -3.28 -21.95 -17.01
CA TYR A 3 -4.19 -20.99 -17.65
C TYR A 3 -4.70 -19.87 -16.73
N TRP A 4 -4.78 -20.09 -15.41
CA TRP A 4 -5.30 -19.08 -14.48
C TRP A 4 -4.28 -17.97 -14.20
N ILE A 5 -3.00 -18.34 -14.09
CA ILE A 5 -1.92 -17.37 -13.84
C ILE A 5 -1.76 -16.41 -15.03
N ALA A 6 -2.03 -16.88 -16.25
CA ALA A 6 -1.92 -16.12 -17.49
C ALA A 6 -3.29 -15.71 -18.08
N SER A 7 -4.32 -15.57 -17.24
CA SER A 7 -5.64 -15.12 -17.67
C SER A 7 -5.73 -13.59 -17.54
N PRO A 8 -5.88 -12.84 -18.64
CA PRO A 8 -6.04 -11.40 -18.56
C PRO A 8 -7.34 -11.06 -17.84
N LEU A 9 -7.23 -10.27 -16.77
CA LEU A 9 -8.42 -9.76 -16.10
C LEU A 9 -9.02 -8.63 -16.92
N PRO A 10 -10.34 -8.56 -17.09
CA PRO A 10 -10.94 -7.33 -17.60
C PRO A 10 -10.68 -6.22 -16.59
N ILE A 11 -9.99 -5.15 -16.99
CA ILE A 11 -9.91 -3.93 -16.19
C ILE A 11 -10.96 -2.93 -16.64
N SER A 12 -11.73 -2.46 -15.67
CA SER A 12 -12.66 -1.36 -15.83
C SER A 12 -12.02 -0.11 -15.24
N LEU A 13 -11.65 0.81 -16.14
CA LEU A 13 -11.16 2.13 -15.78
C LEU A 13 -12.14 2.88 -14.87
N TYR A 14 -13.43 2.77 -15.17
CA TYR A 14 -14.49 3.37 -14.36
C TYR A 14 -14.51 2.82 -12.94
N LEU A 15 -14.34 1.50 -12.77
CA LEU A 15 -14.29 0.88 -11.44
C LEU A 15 -13.03 1.30 -10.68
N LEU A 16 -11.88 1.35 -11.35
CA LEU A 16 -10.63 1.81 -10.75
C LEU A 16 -10.78 3.25 -10.23
N CYS A 17 -11.24 4.17 -11.09
CA CYS A 17 -11.50 5.56 -10.75
C CYS A 17 -12.52 5.70 -9.61
N LEU A 18 -13.59 4.89 -9.63
CA LEU A 18 -14.62 4.89 -8.59
C LEU A 18 -14.03 4.49 -7.23
N ILE A 19 -13.25 3.42 -7.16
CA ILE A 19 -12.61 2.97 -5.91
C ILE A 19 -11.64 4.02 -5.40
N THR A 20 -10.80 4.58 -6.29
CA THR A 20 -9.86 5.66 -5.94
C THR A 20 -10.60 6.89 -5.43
N PHE A 21 -11.70 7.28 -6.07
CA PHE A 21 -12.52 8.40 -5.62
C PHE A 21 -13.13 8.14 -4.24
N ILE A 22 -13.73 6.96 -4.03
CA ILE A 22 -14.28 6.56 -2.72
C ILE A 22 -13.20 6.59 -1.65
N TYR A 23 -12.01 6.06 -1.94
CA TYR A 23 -10.85 6.11 -1.04
C TYR A 23 -10.53 7.56 -0.64
N LEU A 24 -10.39 8.47 -1.61
CA LEU A 24 -10.03 9.86 -1.35
C LEU A 24 -11.11 10.60 -0.54
N VAL A 25 -12.39 10.36 -0.84
CA VAL A 25 -13.53 10.95 -0.10
C VAL A 25 -13.56 10.43 1.34
N CYS A 26 -13.40 9.13 1.55
CA CYS A 26 -13.37 8.54 2.88
C CYS A 26 -12.22 9.10 3.71
N HIS A 27 -11.04 9.23 3.10
CA HIS A 27 -9.88 9.81 3.75
C HIS A 27 -10.09 11.28 4.12
N TYR A 28 -10.65 12.09 3.21
CA TYR A 28 -10.94 13.49 3.47
C TYR A 28 -11.91 13.67 4.65
N TYR A 29 -12.93 12.82 4.75
CA TYR A 29 -13.93 12.86 5.82
C TYR A 29 -13.64 11.90 6.98
N GLN A 30 -12.40 11.41 7.14
CA GLN A 30 -12.02 10.37 8.12
C GLN A 30 -12.38 10.69 9.59
N HIS A 31 -12.65 11.96 9.92
CA HIS A 31 -13.05 12.37 11.28
C HIS A 31 -14.53 12.08 11.59
N LYS A 32 -15.39 11.92 10.57
CA LYS A 32 -16.84 11.73 10.70
C LYS A 32 -17.25 10.26 10.48
N PHE A 33 -18.23 9.78 11.24
CA PHE A 33 -18.88 8.50 10.97
C PHE A 33 -19.86 8.68 9.79
N PRO A 34 -20.00 7.73 8.83
CA PRO A 34 -19.34 6.42 8.76
C PRO A 34 -17.95 6.41 8.09
N PHE A 35 -17.51 7.53 7.50
CA PHE A 35 -16.26 7.64 6.73
C PHE A 35 -15.01 7.22 7.51
N SER A 36 -14.96 7.43 8.81
CA SER A 36 -13.84 6.98 9.67
C SER A 36 -13.62 5.46 9.63
N VAL A 37 -14.71 4.68 9.54
CA VAL A 37 -14.63 3.21 9.51
C VAL A 37 -14.23 2.74 8.11
N LEU A 38 -14.80 3.37 7.09
CA LEU A 38 -14.46 3.10 5.70
C LEU A 38 -13.00 3.46 5.40
N ASP A 39 -12.51 4.59 5.92
CA ASP A 39 -11.10 4.97 5.85
C ASP A 39 -10.20 3.89 6.44
N ILE A 40 -10.51 3.36 7.62
CA ILE A 40 -9.71 2.27 8.23
C ILE A 40 -9.64 1.04 7.31
N ALA A 41 -10.78 0.63 6.73
CA ALA A 41 -10.82 -0.52 5.84
C ALA A 41 -10.07 -0.28 4.53
N LEU A 42 -10.28 0.88 3.90
CA LEU A 42 -9.68 1.25 2.62
C LEU A 42 -8.18 1.55 2.74
N ASN A 43 -7.74 2.15 3.85
CA ASN A 43 -6.32 2.42 4.11
C ASN A 43 -5.54 1.22 4.62
N TYR A 44 -6.18 0.09 4.90
CA TYR A 44 -5.47 -1.08 5.44
C TYR A 44 -4.35 -1.54 4.49
N ILE A 45 -4.66 -1.67 3.19
CA ILE A 45 -3.69 -2.12 2.18
C ILE A 45 -2.59 -1.07 1.95
N PRO A 46 -2.90 0.22 1.70
CA PRO A 46 -1.90 1.26 1.59
C PRO A 46 -0.96 1.38 2.79
N VAL A 47 -1.50 1.46 4.01
CA VAL A 47 -0.71 1.59 5.24
C VAL A 47 0.14 0.35 5.46
N LEU A 48 -0.40 -0.86 5.25
CA LEU A 48 0.42 -2.07 5.29
C LEU A 48 1.56 -2.02 4.28
N THR A 49 1.28 -1.56 3.06
CA THR A 49 2.28 -1.46 1.99
C THR A 49 3.38 -0.46 2.36
N HIS A 50 3.01 0.69 2.91
CA HIS A 50 3.95 1.70 3.43
C HIS A 50 4.84 1.12 4.54
N GLU A 51 4.24 0.58 5.60
CA GLU A 51 4.99 0.04 6.74
C GLU A 51 5.83 -1.19 6.36
N PHE A 52 5.33 -2.01 5.43
CA PHE A 52 6.11 -3.09 4.83
C PHE A 52 7.32 -2.57 4.05
N GLY A 53 7.23 -1.38 3.46
CA GLY A 53 8.37 -0.67 2.88
C GLY A 53 9.50 -0.48 3.89
N HIS A 54 9.21 0.05 5.08
CA HIS A 54 10.21 0.18 6.14
C HIS A 54 10.82 -1.18 6.50
N VAL A 55 9.98 -2.19 6.73
CA VAL A 55 10.41 -3.55 7.08
C VAL A 55 11.31 -4.15 6.00
N PHE A 56 10.88 -4.09 4.74
CA PHE A 56 11.61 -4.64 3.60
C PHE A 56 13.00 -4.01 3.52
N PHE A 57 13.07 -2.68 3.41
CA PHE A 57 14.33 -1.95 3.30
C PHE A 57 15.24 -2.11 4.54
N ASN A 58 14.65 -2.25 5.72
CA ASN A 58 15.41 -2.59 6.93
C ASN A 58 16.08 -3.97 6.82
N ARG A 59 15.34 -4.99 6.36
CA ARG A 59 15.84 -6.37 6.27
C ARG A 59 16.93 -6.53 5.21
N ILE A 60 16.74 -5.98 4.02
CA ILE A 60 17.79 -6.00 2.97
C ILE A 60 19.04 -5.21 3.37
N SER A 61 18.90 -4.16 4.18
CA SER A 61 20.07 -3.45 4.75
C SER A 61 20.66 -4.13 6.00
N GLY A 62 20.21 -5.34 6.32
CA GLY A 62 20.73 -6.19 7.38
C GLY A 62 20.14 -5.94 8.78
N GLY A 63 19.13 -5.08 8.91
CA GLY A 63 18.43 -4.78 10.15
C GLY A 63 17.49 -5.90 10.63
N ARG A 64 16.86 -5.66 11.77
CA ARG A 64 15.87 -6.57 12.39
C ARG A 64 14.54 -5.87 12.55
N VAL A 65 13.47 -6.62 12.37
CA VAL A 65 12.09 -6.12 12.58
C VAL A 65 11.56 -6.78 13.84
N VAL A 66 11.08 -5.96 14.76
CA VAL A 66 10.57 -6.38 16.06
C VAL A 66 9.06 -6.55 16.01
N ASP A 67 8.37 -5.55 15.47
CA ASP A 67 6.91 -5.57 15.29
C ASP A 67 6.53 -4.75 14.06
N LEU A 68 5.38 -5.08 13.50
CA LEU A 68 4.73 -4.36 12.41
C LEU A 68 3.26 -4.33 12.78
N VAL A 69 2.67 -3.14 12.89
CA VAL A 69 1.30 -2.99 13.41
C VAL A 69 0.49 -2.08 12.49
N ILE A 70 -0.71 -2.53 12.15
CA ILE A 70 -1.72 -1.72 11.46
C ILE A 70 -2.84 -1.44 12.47
N VAL A 71 -3.15 -0.16 12.63
CA VAL A 71 -4.15 0.29 13.59
C VAL A 71 -5.54 0.19 12.95
N ALA A 72 -6.29 -0.82 13.36
CA ALA A 72 -7.59 -1.17 12.78
C ALA A 72 -8.80 -0.66 13.57
N THR A 73 -8.60 0.17 14.60
CA THR A 73 -9.71 0.74 15.39
C THR A 73 -9.65 2.25 15.43
N ARG A 74 -10.83 2.90 15.32
CA ARG A 74 -10.95 4.37 15.40
C ARG A 74 -10.48 4.91 16.75
N ARG A 75 -10.81 4.21 17.84
CA ARG A 75 -10.43 4.61 19.20
C ARG A 75 -8.92 4.74 19.34
N GLU A 76 -8.18 3.77 18.81
CA GLU A 76 -6.73 3.79 18.86
C GLU A 76 -6.13 4.83 17.93
N ARG A 77 -6.59 4.94 16.67
CA ARG A 77 -6.13 6.00 15.74
C ARG A 77 -6.31 7.40 16.33
N ASN A 78 -7.44 7.65 17.00
CA ASN A 78 -7.69 8.93 17.66
C ASN A 78 -6.79 9.17 18.88
N ALA A 79 -6.41 8.10 19.59
CA ALA A 79 -5.57 8.19 20.78
C ALA A 79 -4.08 8.35 20.43
N THR A 80 -3.60 7.68 19.38
CA THR A 80 -2.18 7.66 19.00
C THR A 80 -1.85 8.60 17.85
N GLY A 81 -2.84 8.98 17.03
CA GLY A 81 -2.63 9.68 15.77
C GLY A 81 -2.00 8.81 14.67
N GLN A 82 -1.80 7.52 14.92
CA GLN A 82 -1.10 6.60 14.01
C GLN A 82 -2.09 5.69 13.27
N GLN A 83 -1.84 5.49 11.98
CA GLN A 83 -2.60 4.52 11.17
C GLN A 83 -1.90 3.15 11.11
N GLY A 84 -0.59 3.14 11.25
CA GLY A 84 0.29 1.98 11.34
C GLY A 84 1.65 2.41 11.87
N TYR A 85 2.49 1.44 12.23
CA TYR A 85 3.89 1.65 12.57
C TYR A 85 4.70 0.35 12.48
N ALA A 86 5.94 0.46 12.03
CA ALA A 86 6.95 -0.59 12.07
C ALA A 86 8.02 -0.31 13.13
N VAL A 87 8.25 -1.27 14.02
CA VAL A 87 9.33 -1.22 15.00
C VAL A 87 10.54 -1.94 14.41
N THR A 88 11.48 -1.16 13.87
CA THR A 88 12.69 -1.66 13.22
C THR A 88 13.95 -1.31 14.00
N GLN A 89 14.94 -2.20 13.96
CA GLN A 89 16.29 -2.02 14.51
C GLN A 89 17.30 -2.03 13.37
N SER A 90 17.71 -0.85 12.93
CA SER A 90 18.75 -0.69 11.90
C SER A 90 20.14 -0.96 12.49
N LYS A 91 21.00 -1.63 11.71
CA LYS A 91 22.39 -1.91 12.12
C LYS A 91 23.33 -0.70 11.98
N SER A 92 22.98 0.26 11.14
CA SER A 92 23.81 1.42 10.82
C SER A 92 22.94 2.62 10.44
N ARG A 93 23.56 3.81 10.45
CA ARG A 93 22.92 5.05 9.98
C ARG A 93 22.45 4.94 8.53
N LEU A 94 23.24 4.29 7.67
CA LEU A 94 22.87 4.05 6.28
C LEU A 94 21.65 3.12 6.18
N SER A 95 21.62 2.04 6.96
CA SER A 95 20.46 1.14 7.04
C SER A 95 19.20 1.88 7.50
N GLN A 96 19.33 2.83 8.45
CA GLN A 96 18.21 3.65 8.90
C GLN A 96 17.72 4.59 7.79
N ILE A 97 18.63 5.21 7.03
CA ILE A 97 18.27 6.03 5.87
C ILE A 97 17.48 5.21 4.84
N PHE A 98 17.97 4.03 4.46
CA PHE A 98 17.24 3.15 3.53
C PHE A 98 15.88 2.71 4.08
N THR A 99 15.82 2.36 5.36
CA THR A 99 14.56 1.99 6.05
C THR A 99 13.54 3.11 5.93
N THR A 100 13.91 4.35 6.28
CA THR A 100 13.00 5.50 6.26
C THR A 100 12.60 5.91 4.84
N ILE A 101 13.49 5.80 3.86
CA ILE A 101 13.13 6.04 2.44
C ILE A 101 12.11 5.01 1.93
N GLY A 102 12.23 3.76 2.39
CA GLY A 102 11.46 2.63 1.89
C GLY A 102 9.94 2.75 2.05
N GLY A 103 9.46 3.44 3.09
CA GLY A 103 8.03 3.56 3.39
C GLY A 103 7.25 4.21 2.24
N TYR A 104 7.70 5.38 1.81
CA TYR A 104 7.06 6.12 0.70
C TYR A 104 7.42 5.58 -0.70
N ILE A 105 8.41 4.70 -0.84
CA ILE A 105 8.71 4.03 -2.12
C ILE A 105 7.76 2.84 -2.37
N MET A 106 7.36 2.13 -1.33
CA MET A 106 6.67 0.85 -1.50
C MET A 106 5.26 0.97 -2.13
N PRO A 107 4.38 1.91 -1.74
CA PRO A 107 3.07 2.08 -2.39
C PRO A 107 3.15 2.35 -3.91
N PRO A 108 3.94 3.34 -4.41
CA PRO A 108 4.06 3.56 -5.85
C PRO A 108 4.73 2.39 -6.58
N LEU A 109 5.70 1.71 -5.96
CA LEU A 109 6.31 0.50 -6.52
C LEU A 109 5.28 -0.62 -6.68
N MET A 110 4.45 -0.87 -5.66
CA MET A 110 3.41 -1.90 -5.70
C MET A 110 2.32 -1.57 -6.72
N LEU A 111 1.95 -0.29 -6.88
CA LEU A 111 1.04 0.11 -7.95
C LEU A 111 1.63 -0.25 -9.33
N VAL A 112 2.87 0.16 -9.60
CA VAL A 112 3.54 -0.11 -10.89
C VAL A 112 3.66 -1.62 -11.14
N ILE A 113 4.07 -2.41 -10.14
CA ILE A 113 4.15 -3.87 -10.25
C ILE A 113 2.77 -4.45 -10.58
N GLY A 114 1.72 -4.00 -9.89
CA GLY A 114 0.35 -4.43 -10.18
C GLY A 114 0.00 -4.20 -11.64
N ILE A 115 0.09 -2.95 -12.10
CA ILE A 115 -0.23 -2.55 -13.49
C ILE A 115 0.60 -3.34 -14.50
N MET A 116 1.91 -3.49 -14.27
CA MET A 116 2.78 -4.27 -15.15
C MET A 116 2.36 -5.73 -15.25
N LEU A 117 2.04 -6.37 -14.12
CA LEU A 117 1.59 -7.76 -14.09
C LEU A 117 0.25 -7.91 -14.80
N GLN A 118 -0.64 -6.95 -14.66
CA GLN A 118 -1.89 -6.95 -15.41
C GLN A 118 -1.67 -6.91 -16.91
N HIS A 119 -0.84 -5.98 -17.41
CA HIS A 119 -0.59 -5.84 -18.85
C HIS A 119 -0.01 -7.11 -19.47
N LYS A 120 0.70 -7.92 -18.66
CA LYS A 120 1.23 -9.22 -19.06
C LYS A 120 0.20 -10.36 -18.94
N GLY A 121 -1.05 -10.08 -18.56
CA GLY A 121 -2.07 -11.09 -18.27
C GLY A 121 -1.80 -11.89 -17.00
N GLN A 122 -0.94 -11.39 -16.11
CA GLN A 122 -0.43 -12.05 -14.91
C GLN A 122 -1.00 -11.44 -13.62
N GLY A 123 -2.21 -10.87 -13.66
CA GLY A 123 -2.85 -10.26 -12.49
C GLY A 123 -2.92 -11.20 -11.27
N ALA A 124 -3.06 -12.51 -11.50
CA ALA A 124 -2.91 -13.62 -10.54
C ALA A 124 -1.70 -13.43 -9.59
N LEU A 125 -0.55 -13.10 -10.18
CA LEU A 125 0.71 -13.01 -9.46
C LEU A 125 0.72 -11.83 -8.47
N PHE A 126 0.00 -10.75 -8.76
CA PHE A 126 -0.10 -9.61 -7.86
C PHE A 126 -0.81 -9.95 -6.55
N ILE A 127 -1.89 -10.73 -6.62
CA ILE A 127 -2.59 -11.21 -5.42
C ILE A 127 -1.71 -12.19 -4.64
N ILE A 128 -0.98 -13.07 -5.32
CA ILE A 128 -0.01 -13.97 -4.69
C ILE A 128 1.08 -13.18 -3.95
N ILE A 129 1.61 -12.10 -4.54
CA ILE A 129 2.58 -11.21 -3.87
C ILE A 129 1.96 -10.64 -2.58
N TYR A 130 0.73 -10.15 -2.63
CA TYR A 130 0.05 -9.67 -1.42
C TYR A 130 -0.17 -10.76 -0.39
N ILE A 131 -0.53 -11.99 -0.78
CA ILE A 131 -0.61 -13.13 0.14
C ILE A 131 0.75 -13.33 0.85
N PHE A 132 1.87 -13.29 0.14
CA PHE A 132 3.19 -13.40 0.77
C PHE A 132 3.51 -12.25 1.72
N ILE A 133 3.17 -11.00 1.36
CA ILE A 133 3.30 -9.83 2.24
C ILE A 133 2.47 -10.05 3.52
N PHE A 134 1.24 -10.52 3.38
CA PHE A 134 0.35 -10.78 4.51
C PHE A 134 0.82 -11.94 5.38
N ILE A 135 1.36 -13.02 4.81
CA ILE A 135 1.97 -14.12 5.57
C ILE A 135 3.14 -13.58 6.38
N TYR A 136 4.06 -12.85 5.74
CA TYR A 136 5.19 -12.24 6.43
C TYR A 136 4.73 -11.29 7.54
N TYR A 137 3.77 -10.41 7.25
CA TYR A 137 3.16 -9.52 8.22
C TYR A 137 2.58 -10.30 9.40
N THR A 138 1.83 -11.38 9.14
CA THR A 138 1.26 -12.26 10.17
C THR A 138 2.32 -12.90 11.02
N LEU A 139 3.49 -13.25 10.50
CA LEU A 139 4.57 -13.83 11.31
C LEU A 139 5.16 -12.80 12.29
N VAL A 140 5.33 -11.56 11.84
CA VAL A 140 6.01 -10.50 12.61
C VAL A 140 5.06 -9.78 13.57
N THR A 141 3.82 -9.50 13.14
CA THR A 141 2.90 -8.62 13.89
C THR A 141 2.46 -9.21 15.22
N SER A 142 2.30 -8.38 16.23
CA SER A 142 1.57 -8.75 17.46
C SER A 142 0.06 -8.98 17.23
N ARG A 143 -0.54 -8.49 16.13
CA ARG A 143 -2.00 -8.54 15.88
C ARG A 143 -2.38 -9.53 14.77
N LYS A 144 -2.71 -10.76 15.15
CA LYS A 144 -2.87 -11.86 14.18
C LYS A 144 -4.25 -11.95 13.50
N LEU A 145 -5.33 -11.54 14.17
CA LEU A 145 -6.70 -11.84 13.72
C LEU A 145 -7.02 -11.30 12.33
N ILE A 146 -6.90 -9.98 12.15
CA ILE A 146 -7.22 -9.32 10.88
C ILE A 146 -6.38 -9.83 9.70
N PRO A 147 -5.03 -9.91 9.80
CA PRO A 147 -4.27 -10.42 8.68
C PRO A 147 -4.54 -11.90 8.37
N ILE A 148 -4.81 -12.75 9.37
CA ILE A 148 -5.24 -14.14 9.12
C ILE A 148 -6.56 -14.16 8.35
N SER A 149 -7.54 -13.33 8.73
CA SER A 149 -8.82 -13.22 8.01
C SER A 149 -8.61 -12.78 6.55
N ILE A 150 -7.72 -11.83 6.30
CA ILE A 150 -7.40 -11.37 4.93
C ILE A 150 -6.69 -12.47 4.14
N ILE A 151 -5.72 -13.19 4.73
CA ILE A 151 -5.07 -14.34 4.08
C ILE A 151 -6.11 -15.40 3.70
N ALA A 152 -6.97 -15.77 4.65
CA ALA A 152 -8.01 -16.77 4.41
C ALA A 152 -8.93 -16.35 3.25
N PHE A 153 -9.33 -15.08 3.21
CA PHE A 153 -10.11 -14.52 2.12
C PHE A 153 -9.37 -14.56 0.77
N LEU A 154 -8.11 -14.11 0.71
CA LEU A 154 -7.32 -14.12 -0.53
C LEU A 154 -7.02 -15.55 -1.02
N CYS A 155 -6.71 -16.48 -0.11
CA CYS A 155 -6.53 -17.89 -0.44
C CYS A 155 -7.83 -18.52 -0.94
N PHE A 156 -8.98 -18.19 -0.34
CA PHE A 156 -10.28 -18.67 -0.80
C PHE A 156 -10.60 -18.18 -2.22
N ILE A 157 -10.42 -16.88 -2.49
CA ILE A 157 -10.61 -16.33 -3.84
C ILE A 157 -9.66 -16.97 -4.85
N SER A 158 -8.41 -17.21 -4.46
CA SER A 158 -7.42 -17.88 -5.31
C SER A 158 -7.79 -19.34 -5.59
N TYR A 159 -8.25 -20.07 -4.57
CA TYR A 159 -8.74 -21.45 -4.68
C TYR A 159 -9.93 -21.55 -5.64
N LEU A 160 -10.91 -20.66 -5.48
CA LEU A 160 -12.08 -20.56 -6.35
C LEU A 160 -11.67 -20.27 -7.81
N GLY A 161 -10.69 -19.38 -8.02
CA GLY A 161 -10.15 -19.08 -9.34
C GLY A 161 -9.52 -20.31 -10.02
N ILE A 162 -8.82 -21.16 -9.27
CA ILE A 162 -8.15 -22.37 -9.80
C ILE A 162 -9.15 -23.47 -10.16
N HIS A 163 -10.21 -23.67 -9.35
CA HIS A 163 -11.15 -24.79 -9.47
C HIS A 163 -12.44 -24.45 -10.25
N SER A 164 -12.50 -23.26 -10.82
CA SER A 164 -13.66 -22.78 -11.56
C SER A 164 -13.74 -23.37 -12.96
N GLU A 165 -14.81 -24.13 -13.24
CA GLU A 165 -15.23 -24.46 -14.62
C GLU A 165 -15.91 -23.26 -15.32
N ASN A 166 -16.56 -22.38 -14.56
CA ASN A 166 -17.23 -21.17 -15.07
C ASN A 166 -16.35 -19.93 -14.87
N LEU A 167 -15.38 -19.75 -15.77
CA LEU A 167 -14.40 -18.65 -15.70
C LEU A 167 -15.04 -17.26 -15.51
N SER A 168 -16.27 -17.03 -15.97
CA SER A 168 -16.90 -15.70 -15.98
C SER A 168 -17.19 -15.13 -14.58
N ASN A 169 -17.85 -15.89 -13.69
CA ASN A 169 -18.26 -15.41 -12.36
C ASN A 169 -17.05 -15.26 -11.41
N TYR A 170 -16.07 -16.14 -11.51
CA TYR A 170 -14.87 -16.09 -10.67
C TYR A 170 -13.87 -15.04 -11.17
N SER A 171 -13.84 -14.78 -12.48
CA SER A 171 -13.16 -13.62 -13.04
C SER A 171 -13.71 -12.32 -12.44
N PHE A 172 -15.02 -12.22 -12.15
CA PHE A 172 -15.61 -11.02 -11.55
C PHE A 172 -15.13 -10.75 -10.10
N MET A 173 -15.18 -11.73 -9.18
CA MET A 173 -14.70 -11.51 -7.81
C MET A 173 -13.20 -11.19 -7.78
N TYR A 174 -12.44 -11.91 -8.61
CA TYR A 174 -11.01 -11.71 -8.75
C TYR A 174 -10.70 -10.31 -9.30
N MET A 175 -11.45 -9.87 -10.32
CA MET A 175 -11.43 -8.52 -10.85
C MET A 175 -11.72 -7.48 -9.75
N LEU A 176 -12.76 -7.67 -8.93
CA LEU A 176 -13.09 -6.72 -7.86
C LEU A 176 -11.95 -6.58 -6.84
N VAL A 177 -11.39 -7.69 -6.35
CA VAL A 177 -10.25 -7.65 -5.41
C VAL A 177 -9.05 -6.96 -6.05
N TYR A 178 -8.78 -7.26 -7.31
CA TYR A 178 -7.68 -6.65 -8.04
C TYR A 178 -7.85 -5.12 -8.20
N HIS A 179 -9.04 -4.66 -8.59
CA HIS A 179 -9.35 -3.22 -8.66
C HIS A 179 -9.34 -2.56 -7.29
N PHE A 180 -9.74 -3.27 -6.23
CA PHE A 180 -9.64 -2.76 -4.88
C PHE A 180 -8.18 -2.50 -4.48
N LEU A 181 -7.29 -3.45 -4.73
CA LEU A 181 -5.85 -3.30 -4.47
C LEU A 181 -5.26 -2.14 -5.27
N LEU A 182 -5.46 -2.09 -6.59
CA LEU A 182 -4.93 -1.00 -7.41
C LEU A 182 -5.56 0.36 -7.10
N GLY A 183 -6.87 0.41 -6.90
CA GLY A 183 -7.60 1.65 -6.67
C GLY A 183 -7.25 2.31 -5.35
N THR A 184 -7.03 1.51 -4.30
CA THR A 184 -6.56 2.01 -2.99
C THR A 184 -5.10 2.45 -3.05
N LEU A 185 -4.21 1.74 -3.78
CA LEU A 185 -2.83 2.19 -4.01
C LEU A 185 -2.75 3.47 -4.85
N LEU A 186 -3.58 3.61 -5.88
CA LEU A 186 -3.66 4.82 -6.68
C LEU A 186 -4.14 6.01 -5.83
N GLY A 187 -5.15 5.77 -4.99
CA GLY A 187 -5.63 6.74 -4.00
C GLY A 187 -4.53 7.16 -3.02
N GLU A 188 -3.77 6.20 -2.51
CA GLU A 188 -2.64 6.44 -1.61
C GLU A 188 -1.57 7.32 -2.25
N ILE A 189 -1.21 7.12 -3.51
CA ILE A 189 -0.18 7.94 -4.18
C ILE A 189 -0.62 9.41 -4.30
N ILE A 190 -1.91 9.63 -4.61
CA ILE A 190 -2.48 10.98 -4.67
C ILE A 190 -2.53 11.59 -3.26
N GLN A 191 -3.07 10.85 -2.30
CA GLN A 191 -3.22 11.28 -0.90
C GLN A 191 -1.86 11.56 -0.25
N SER A 192 -0.90 10.64 -0.39
CA SER A 192 0.42 10.74 0.21
C SER A 192 1.18 11.92 -0.36
N SER A 193 1.04 12.24 -1.64
CA SER A 193 1.63 13.45 -2.23
C SER A 193 1.13 14.72 -1.56
N MET A 194 -0.18 14.81 -1.28
CA MET A 194 -0.75 15.94 -0.54
C MET A 194 -0.30 15.97 0.92
N THR A 195 -0.22 14.81 1.56
CA THR A 195 0.23 14.67 2.95
C THR A 195 1.69 15.05 3.12
N ILE A 196 2.57 14.55 2.26
CA ILE A 196 4.00 14.92 2.19
C ILE A 196 4.11 16.44 2.08
N PHE A 197 3.43 17.05 1.09
CA PHE A 197 3.48 18.50 0.90
C PHE A 197 3.09 19.26 2.17
N LYS A 198 1.97 18.88 2.81
CA LYS A 198 1.54 19.50 4.08
C LYS A 198 2.57 19.33 5.18
N LEU A 199 3.11 18.12 5.38
CA LEU A 199 4.08 17.82 6.43
C LEU A 199 5.41 18.58 6.23
N THR A 200 5.85 18.76 4.98
CA THR A 200 7.08 19.47 4.64
C THR A 200 7.02 20.95 4.99
N PHE A 201 5.86 21.58 4.81
CA PHE A 201 5.66 23.01 5.03
C PHE A 201 4.88 23.34 6.30
N SER A 202 4.63 22.35 7.17
CA SER A 202 3.97 22.57 8.47
C SER A 202 4.88 23.26 9.48
N SER A 203 4.29 24.13 10.30
CA SER A 203 4.93 24.77 11.45
C SER A 203 4.02 24.64 12.68
N PRO A 204 4.49 24.03 13.80
CA PRO A 204 5.82 23.47 14.02
C PRO A 204 6.09 22.22 13.17
N LYS A 205 7.38 21.87 13.00
CA LYS A 205 7.77 20.70 12.21
C LYS A 205 7.29 19.40 12.88
N PRO A 206 6.40 18.62 12.25
CA PRO A 206 5.91 17.37 12.84
C PRO A 206 6.98 16.28 12.78
N ASN A 207 6.85 15.26 13.62
CA ASN A 207 7.67 14.05 13.51
C ASN A 207 7.12 13.14 12.41
N TRP A 208 7.86 13.06 11.30
CA TRP A 208 7.59 12.16 10.19
C TRP A 208 8.90 11.78 9.46
N ASP A 209 8.83 10.84 8.52
CA ASP A 209 10.01 10.30 7.82
C ASP A 209 10.91 11.36 7.20
N GLY A 210 10.35 12.40 6.60
CA GLY A 210 11.13 13.48 6.00
C GLY A 210 11.93 14.30 7.02
N THR A 211 11.39 14.51 8.23
CA THR A 211 12.16 15.11 9.33
C THR A 211 13.21 14.14 9.87
N ALA A 212 12.89 12.85 10.01
CA ALA A 212 13.85 11.83 10.45
C ALA A 212 15.04 11.74 9.48
N LEU A 213 14.81 11.71 8.18
CA LEU A 213 15.85 11.74 7.16
C LEU A 213 16.67 13.03 7.21
N SER A 214 16.03 14.17 7.45
CA SER A 214 16.75 15.43 7.61
C SER A 214 17.73 15.39 8.79
N HIS A 215 17.31 14.85 9.94
CA HIS A 215 18.21 14.64 11.07
C HIS A 215 19.31 13.63 10.77
N LEU A 216 18.99 12.55 10.04
CA LEU A 216 19.95 11.50 9.69
C LEU A 216 20.92 11.90 8.59
N THR A 217 20.64 12.88 7.74
CA THR A 217 21.51 13.22 6.59
C THR A 217 22.02 14.65 6.64
N ARG A 218 21.41 15.51 7.47
CA ARG A 218 21.55 16.97 7.48
C ARG A 218 21.05 17.67 6.21
N PHE A 219 20.43 16.93 5.28
CA PHE A 219 19.78 17.53 4.13
C PHE A 219 18.39 18.06 4.50
N PRO A 220 17.93 19.15 3.85
CA PRO A 220 16.63 19.71 4.15
C PRO A 220 15.49 18.76 3.73
N THR A 221 14.43 18.70 4.54
CA THR A 221 13.27 17.82 4.35
C THR A 221 12.63 17.93 2.96
N PHE A 222 12.64 19.12 2.34
CA PHE A 222 12.03 19.31 1.03
C PHE A 222 12.70 18.47 -0.08
N LEU A 223 13.99 18.12 0.03
CA LEU A 223 14.65 17.27 -0.98
C LEU A 223 14.07 15.86 -0.99
N PHE A 224 13.87 15.26 0.19
CA PHE A 224 13.21 13.95 0.32
C PHE A 224 11.75 14.01 -0.11
N SER A 225 11.08 15.11 0.22
CA SER A 225 9.68 15.36 -0.15
C SER A 225 9.52 15.42 -1.67
N SER A 226 10.38 16.19 -2.35
CA SER A 226 10.40 16.29 -3.81
C SER A 226 10.72 14.95 -4.46
N PHE A 227 11.63 14.16 -3.88
CA PHE A 227 11.96 12.83 -4.38
C PHE A 227 10.75 11.88 -4.33
N TRP A 228 10.04 11.80 -3.20
CA TRP A 228 8.87 10.93 -3.08
C TRP A 228 7.70 11.42 -3.93
N ILE A 229 7.43 12.73 -3.98
CA ILE A 229 6.40 13.30 -4.86
C ILE A 229 6.74 13.03 -6.33
N PHE A 230 8.02 13.08 -6.71
CA PHE A 230 8.45 12.74 -8.06
C PHE A 230 8.19 11.27 -8.40
N ILE A 231 8.50 10.33 -7.50
CA ILE A 231 8.18 8.89 -7.68
C ILE A 231 6.67 8.66 -7.78
N ASN A 232 5.89 9.33 -6.95
CA ASN A 232 4.44 9.32 -7.01
C ASN A 232 3.93 9.85 -8.37
N GLY A 233 4.51 10.95 -8.87
CA GLY A 233 4.20 11.50 -10.19
C GLY A 233 4.55 10.54 -11.33
N LEU A 234 5.71 9.87 -11.28
CA LEU A 234 6.12 8.89 -12.29
C LEU A 234 5.21 7.66 -12.32
N SER A 235 4.83 7.13 -11.15
CA SER A 235 3.92 5.99 -11.05
C SER A 235 2.50 6.35 -11.50
N LEU A 236 2.02 7.55 -11.17
CA LEU A 236 0.75 8.07 -11.68
C LEU A 236 0.79 8.25 -13.20
N TYR A 237 1.85 8.85 -13.74
CA TYR A 237 2.05 8.99 -15.18
C TYR A 237 2.04 7.62 -15.89
N TYR A 238 2.75 6.64 -15.33
CA TYR A 238 2.75 5.28 -15.85
C TYR A 238 1.33 4.68 -15.86
N ALA A 239 0.58 4.83 -14.76
CA ALA A 239 -0.79 4.36 -14.67
C ALA A 239 -1.71 5.02 -15.71
N ILE A 240 -1.58 6.34 -15.89
CA ILE A 240 -2.34 7.10 -16.88
C ILE A 240 -2.02 6.60 -18.29
N HIS A 241 -0.74 6.48 -18.64
CA HIS A 241 -0.32 6.03 -19.95
C HIS A 241 -0.83 4.62 -20.27
N GLN A 242 -0.83 3.72 -19.29
CA GLN A 242 -1.26 2.34 -19.49
C GLN A 242 -2.77 2.15 -19.62
N TYR A 243 -3.58 2.99 -18.95
CA TYR A 243 -5.05 2.82 -18.89
C TYR A 243 -5.88 3.88 -19.60
N PHE A 244 -5.33 5.04 -19.92
CA PHE A 244 -6.10 6.18 -20.44
C PHE A 244 -5.65 6.68 -21.82
N ILE A 245 -4.43 6.32 -22.27
CA ILE A 245 -3.85 6.84 -23.52
C ILE A 245 -3.67 5.74 -24.57
N ILE A 246 -3.59 4.47 -24.14
CA ILE A 246 -3.57 3.27 -25.00
C ILE A 246 -4.99 2.70 -25.04
#